data_AF-A0A1M3PBS7-F1
#
_entry.id   AF-A0A1M3PBS7-F1
#
_cell.length_a   1.000
_cell.length_b   1.000
_cell.length_c   1.000
_cell.angle_alpha   90.00
_cell.angle_beta   90.00
_cell.angle_gamma   90.00
#
_symmetry.space_group_name_H-M   'P 1'
#
loop_
_entity.id
_entity.type
_entity.pdbx_description
1 polymer ?
#
loop_
_entity_poly.entity_id
_entity_poly.type
_entity_poly.pdbx_seq_one_letter_code
_entity_poly.pdbx_strand_id
1 'polypeptide(L)'
;MASFQIRPDNSRFDGYFTVALDSTTTPDPIEAAFRRDVNLVMARLAALRALNADTPVPTASLLRKMRQVDAWVTTLRTVAQALADGVIDAPSAAAEVATVRQRIEAIDSADFVVETQNDGEGRAVDIMIDIGAAELAQDKVQLYQAIDQALTVIKVAFAGDGMSAAREAQQRVKLDEYVRKLAGIASVGLELKNQTAFGQMALTSLTSQIAAREAAVVKNAYVKRLGLHSLVWAVAMWLVFVLMRQHGQPVLEEFPFPAFVLMAAGAAVGTWLSFALRRMTLGFADLASPEEDQLSPGLRIIFVMALTMVVGLLFYTGAVGIEMGTFKTGFPLGEGKEVGYGVAALIGALCGIAERGLATAVSSSAGQFIGGIGAR
;
A
#
# COMPACT_ATOMS: atom_id res chain seq x y z
N MET A 1 -25.23 55.38 24.81
CA MET A 1 -24.18 54.34 24.70
C MET A 1 -24.56 53.24 25.67
N ALA A 2 -25.02 52.09 25.16
CA ALA A 2 -25.21 50.92 26.00
C ALA A 2 -23.83 50.47 26.51
N SER A 3 -23.69 50.24 27.81
CA SER A 3 -22.42 49.79 28.39
C SER A 3 -22.37 48.27 28.37
N PHE A 4 -21.44 47.71 27.60
CA PHE A 4 -21.15 46.28 27.61
C PHE A 4 -20.37 45.95 28.88
N GLN A 5 -20.89 45.04 29.71
CA GLN A 5 -20.09 44.41 30.76
C GLN A 5 -19.77 42.98 30.36
N ILE A 6 -18.49 42.72 30.07
CA ILE A 6 -17.97 41.35 30.01
C ILE A 6 -17.90 40.88 31.46
N ARG A 7 -18.86 40.05 31.87
CA ARG A 7 -18.81 39.43 33.19
C ARG A 7 -18.12 38.07 33.09
N PRO A 8 -17.05 37.81 33.87
CA PRO A 8 -16.59 36.45 34.05
C PRO A 8 -17.73 35.64 34.68
N ASP A 9 -18.03 34.48 34.10
CA ASP A 9 -18.96 33.55 34.73
C ASP A 9 -18.25 32.90 35.93
N ASN A 10 -18.52 33.44 37.12
CA ASN A 10 -17.90 33.01 38.37
C ASN A 10 -18.23 31.56 38.76
N SER A 11 -19.11 30.86 38.03
CA SER A 11 -19.44 29.46 38.27
C SER A 11 -18.54 28.46 37.53
N ARG A 12 -17.72 28.90 36.56
CA ARG A 12 -16.83 28.04 35.76
C ARG A 12 -15.51 28.75 35.43
N PHE A 13 -14.49 28.51 36.24
CA PHE A 13 -13.16 29.11 36.13
C PHE A 13 -12.32 28.45 34.99
N ASP A 14 -12.79 28.52 33.74
CA ASP A 14 -12.14 27.91 32.55
C ASP A 14 -12.09 28.84 31.32
N GLY A 15 -12.26 30.16 31.50
CA GLY A 15 -12.19 31.13 30.40
C GLY A 15 -13.51 31.35 29.64
N TYR A 16 -14.64 30.99 30.22
CA TYR A 16 -15.96 31.33 29.67
C TYR A 16 -16.37 32.75 30.09
N PHE A 17 -16.83 33.55 29.12
CA PHE A 17 -17.44 34.86 29.38
C PHE A 17 -18.85 34.86 28.80
N THR A 18 -19.76 35.54 29.49
CA THR A 18 -21.08 35.84 28.94
C THR A 18 -21.14 37.33 28.66
N VAL A 19 -21.73 37.68 27.53
CA VAL A 19 -21.99 39.08 27.20
C VAL A 19 -23.34 39.42 27.84
N ALA A 20 -23.31 40.26 28.87
CA ALA A 20 -24.51 40.71 29.58
C ALA A 20 -24.78 42.18 29.25
N LEU A 21 -26.05 42.49 28.99
CA LEU A 21 -26.53 43.86 28.83
C LEU A 21 -26.82 44.44 30.21
N ASP A 22 -26.50 45.71 30.38
CA ASP A 22 -27.03 46.49 31.49
C ASP A 22 -28.56 46.61 31.33
N SER A 23 -29.31 46.30 32.38
CA SER A 23 -30.76 46.01 32.32
C SER A 23 -31.65 47.22 32.02
N THR A 24 -31.05 48.36 31.66
CA THR A 24 -31.70 49.66 31.60
C THR A 24 -31.92 50.17 30.17
N THR A 25 -31.39 49.49 29.15
CA THR A 25 -31.54 49.87 27.73
C THR A 25 -32.07 48.72 26.88
N THR A 26 -33.10 48.98 26.07
CA THR A 26 -33.54 48.08 24.99
C THR A 26 -32.39 47.88 24.00
N PRO A 27 -31.89 46.64 23.83
CA PRO A 27 -30.72 46.38 23.00
C PRO A 27 -31.02 46.61 21.53
N ASP A 28 -30.01 47.08 20.79
CA ASP A 28 -30.03 47.13 19.33
C ASP A 28 -30.23 45.69 18.80
N PRO A 29 -31.06 45.46 17.76
CA PRO A 29 -31.21 44.17 17.09
C PRO A 29 -29.88 43.48 16.75
N ILE A 30 -28.86 44.25 16.38
CA ILE A 30 -27.51 43.75 16.04
C ILE A 30 -26.81 43.21 17.30
N GLU A 31 -26.95 43.91 18.42
CA GLU A 31 -26.38 43.56 19.72
C GLU A 31 -27.01 42.28 20.28
N ALA A 32 -28.33 42.14 20.13
CA ALA A 32 -29.06 40.95 20.51
C ALA A 32 -28.68 39.72 19.65
N ALA A 33 -28.40 39.93 18.36
CA ALA A 33 -27.91 38.88 17.45
C ALA A 33 -26.49 38.43 17.83
N PHE A 34 -25.57 39.38 18.04
CA PHE A 34 -24.20 39.11 18.49
C PHE A 34 -24.18 38.28 19.77
N ARG A 35 -24.97 38.66 20.77
CA ARG A 35 -25.08 37.95 22.05
C ARG A 35 -25.59 36.52 21.87
N ARG A 36 -26.60 36.33 21.02
CA ARG A 36 -27.15 35.00 20.71
C ARG A 36 -26.09 34.10 20.09
N ASP A 37 -25.34 34.62 19.12
CA ASP A 37 -24.32 33.87 18.40
C ASP A 37 -23.16 33.49 19.32
N VAL A 38 -22.64 34.42 20.13
CA VAL A 38 -21.59 34.12 21.11
C VAL A 38 -22.05 33.05 22.10
N ASN A 39 -23.27 33.17 22.65
CA ASN A 39 -23.79 32.18 23.59
C ASN A 39 -24.01 30.80 22.96
N LEU A 40 -24.46 30.74 21.69
CA LEU A 40 -24.61 29.49 20.95
C LEU A 40 -23.27 28.77 20.79
N VAL A 41 -22.22 29.53 20.42
CA VAL A 41 -20.86 28.99 20.29
C VAL A 41 -20.34 28.45 21.62
N MET A 42 -20.55 29.20 22.71
CA MET A 42 -20.11 28.80 24.04
C MET A 42 -20.85 27.57 24.58
N ALA A 43 -22.14 27.43 24.30
CA ALA A 43 -22.91 26.24 24.63
C ALA A 43 -22.40 25.00 23.88
N ARG A 44 -22.06 25.15 22.59
CA ARG A 44 -21.53 24.06 21.74
C ARG A 44 -20.15 23.60 22.20
N LEU A 45 -19.31 24.54 22.64
CA LEU A 45 -18.02 24.27 23.29
C LEU A 45 -18.15 23.44 24.56
N ALA A 46 -19.10 23.81 25.42
CA ALA A 46 -19.36 23.06 26.64
C ALA A 46 -19.78 21.62 26.33
N ALA A 47 -20.58 21.41 25.27
CA ALA A 47 -20.97 20.07 24.81
C ALA A 47 -19.77 19.26 24.27
N LEU A 48 -18.90 19.85 23.46
CA LEU A 48 -17.69 19.18 22.93
C LEU A 48 -16.71 18.79 24.05
N ARG A 49 -16.53 19.63 25.07
CA ARG A 49 -15.68 19.31 26.22
C ARG A 49 -16.31 18.25 27.14
N ALA A 50 -17.64 18.22 27.26
CA ALA A 50 -18.32 17.14 27.97
C ALA A 50 -18.10 15.78 27.28
N LEU A 51 -18.16 15.74 25.94
CA LEU A 51 -17.79 14.55 25.16
C LEU A 51 -16.34 14.09 25.39
N ASN A 52 -15.40 15.04 25.55
CA ASN A 52 -14.01 14.75 25.86
C ASN A 52 -13.83 14.18 27.27
N ALA A 53 -14.60 14.66 28.25
CA ALA A 53 -14.53 14.16 29.62
C ALA A 53 -15.01 12.71 29.75
N ASP A 54 -15.96 12.31 28.91
CA ASP A 54 -16.52 10.95 28.88
C ASP A 54 -15.71 9.97 28.00
N THR A 55 -14.71 10.45 27.24
CA THR A 55 -13.86 9.59 26.40
C THR A 55 -12.52 9.29 27.11
N PRO A 56 -12.22 8.01 27.42
CA PRO A 56 -11.05 7.64 28.23
C PRO A 56 -9.71 7.94 27.55
N VAL A 57 -9.70 8.10 26.23
CA VAL A 57 -8.59 8.63 25.45
C VAL A 57 -9.17 9.61 24.43
N PRO A 58 -8.86 10.92 24.53
CA PRO A 58 -9.29 11.90 23.54
C PRO A 58 -8.78 11.49 22.16
N THR A 59 -9.67 11.33 21.18
CA THR A 59 -9.23 11.20 19.79
C THR A 59 -8.50 12.48 19.37
N ALA A 60 -7.45 12.35 18.57
CA ALA A 60 -6.68 13.51 18.12
C ALA A 60 -7.55 14.48 17.27
N SER A 61 -8.57 13.94 16.59
CA SER A 61 -9.65 14.69 15.93
C SER A 61 -10.39 15.62 16.91
N LEU A 62 -10.73 15.14 18.10
CA LEU A 62 -11.37 15.90 19.16
C LEU A 62 -10.42 16.98 19.72
N LEU A 63 -9.14 16.65 19.94
CA LEU A 63 -8.14 17.61 20.39
C LEU A 63 -7.88 18.73 19.37
N ARG A 64 -7.91 18.43 18.06
CA ARG A 64 -7.78 19.42 16.99
C ARG A 64 -9.01 20.32 16.92
N LYS A 65 -10.21 19.73 16.99
CA LYS A 65 -11.46 20.50 17.12
C LYS A 65 -11.39 21.43 18.32
N MET A 66 -10.97 20.92 19.48
CA MET A 66 -10.79 21.74 20.70
C MET A 66 -9.80 22.90 20.49
N ARG A 67 -8.62 22.66 19.92
CA ARG A 67 -7.64 23.73 19.64
C ARG A 67 -8.14 24.79 18.66
N GLN A 68 -8.81 24.36 17.58
CA GLN A 68 -9.40 25.29 16.60
C GLN A 68 -10.49 26.13 17.25
N VAL A 69 -11.30 25.51 18.11
CA VAL A 69 -12.37 26.21 18.80
C VAL A 69 -11.79 27.16 19.87
N ASP A 70 -10.75 26.78 20.61
CA ASP A 70 -10.07 27.68 21.56
C ASP A 70 -9.48 28.92 20.86
N ALA A 71 -8.92 28.74 19.65
CA ALA A 71 -8.48 29.86 18.83
C ALA A 71 -9.64 30.80 18.46
N TRP A 72 -10.80 30.24 18.10
CA TRP A 72 -11.98 31.04 17.77
C TRP A 72 -12.61 31.73 18.98
N VAL A 73 -12.61 31.10 20.16
CA VAL A 73 -13.01 31.73 21.41
C VAL A 73 -12.14 32.94 21.70
N THR A 74 -10.84 32.80 21.46
CA THR A 74 -9.89 33.91 21.61
C THR A 74 -10.23 35.04 20.65
N THR A 75 -10.51 34.74 19.38
CA THR A 75 -10.96 35.73 18.39
C THR A 75 -12.26 36.42 18.80
N LEU A 76 -13.29 35.66 19.21
CA LEU A 76 -14.56 36.21 19.68
C LEU A 76 -14.39 37.10 20.91
N ARG A 77 -13.50 36.72 21.84
CA ARG A 77 -13.16 37.55 23.00
C ARG A 77 -12.51 38.86 22.59
N THR A 78 -11.55 38.82 21.67
CA THR A 78 -10.88 40.03 21.18
C THR A 78 -11.86 40.97 20.46
N VAL A 79 -12.78 40.42 19.66
CA VAL A 79 -13.83 41.21 18.98
C VAL A 79 -14.81 41.82 20.00
N ALA A 80 -15.24 41.05 20.99
CA ALA A 80 -16.12 41.55 22.05
C ALA A 80 -15.47 42.68 22.87
N GLN A 81 -14.18 42.54 23.21
CA GLN A 81 -13.42 43.55 23.94
C GLN A 81 -13.26 44.82 23.10
N ALA A 82 -12.89 44.70 21.83
CA ALA A 82 -12.75 45.83 20.92
C ALA A 82 -14.08 46.59 20.72
N LEU A 83 -15.21 45.87 20.70
CA LEU A 83 -16.53 46.49 20.62
C LEU A 83 -16.88 47.24 21.92
N ALA A 84 -16.58 46.65 23.08
CA ALA A 84 -16.81 47.29 24.38
C ALA A 84 -15.96 48.55 24.59
N ASP A 85 -14.71 48.53 24.09
CA ASP A 85 -13.78 49.66 24.15
C ASP A 85 -14.10 50.73 23.08
N GLY A 86 -15.10 50.50 22.22
CA GLY A 86 -15.49 51.42 21.15
C GLY A 86 -14.49 51.51 20.00
N VAL A 87 -13.57 50.54 19.89
CA VAL A 87 -12.51 50.47 18.87
C VAL A 87 -13.07 50.01 17.53
N ILE A 88 -14.08 49.15 17.53
CA ILE A 88 -14.79 48.67 16.33
C ILE A 88 -16.27 48.99 16.43
N ASP A 89 -16.92 49.19 15.28
CA ASP A 89 -18.35 49.38 15.19
C ASP A 89 -19.11 48.05 15.18
N ALA A 90 -20.40 48.10 15.53
CA ALA A 90 -21.25 46.91 15.61
C ALA A 90 -21.37 46.13 14.28
N PRO A 91 -21.41 46.75 13.08
CA PRO A 91 -21.40 46.04 11.81
C PRO A 91 -20.13 45.23 11.57
N SER A 92 -18.95 45.79 11.87
CA SER A 92 -17.67 45.06 11.70
C SER A 92 -17.56 43.90 12.68
N ALA A 93 -18.00 44.09 13.93
CA ALA A 93 -18.06 43.03 14.91
C ALA A 93 -19.00 41.88 14.47
N ALA A 94 -20.17 42.22 13.89
CA ALA A 94 -21.11 41.22 13.38
C ALA A 94 -20.55 40.41 12.20
N ALA A 95 -19.78 41.03 11.31
CA ALA A 95 -19.14 40.32 10.18
C ALA A 95 -18.08 39.31 10.63
N GLU A 96 -17.25 39.67 11.62
CA GLU A 96 -16.27 38.75 12.22
C GLU A 96 -16.95 37.56 12.91
N VAL A 97 -18.03 37.82 13.67
CA VAL A 97 -18.81 36.75 14.30
C VAL A 97 -19.48 35.83 13.27
N ALA A 98 -20.04 36.38 12.19
CA ALA A 98 -20.60 35.58 11.10
C ALA A 98 -19.54 34.67 10.46
N THR A 99 -18.31 35.16 10.30
CA THR A 99 -17.18 34.39 9.79
C THR A 99 -16.80 33.24 10.74
N VAL A 100 -16.73 33.49 12.04
CA VAL A 100 -16.48 32.45 13.04
C VAL A 100 -17.60 31.41 13.07
N ARG A 101 -18.87 31.84 12.98
CA ARG A 101 -20.03 30.97 12.92
C ARG A 101 -19.97 30.03 11.71
N GLN A 102 -19.68 30.56 10.53
CA GLN A 102 -19.54 29.76 9.31
C GLN A 102 -18.44 28.70 9.44
N ARG A 103 -17.32 29.04 10.11
CA ARG A 103 -16.23 28.09 10.39
C ARG A 103 -16.64 27.00 11.38
N ILE A 104 -17.41 27.34 12.40
CA ILE A 104 -17.94 26.37 13.38
C ILE A 104 -18.92 25.39 12.71
N GLU A 105 -19.84 25.91 11.89
CA GLU A 105 -20.78 25.07 11.14
C GLU A 105 -20.05 24.14 10.15
N ALA A 106 -18.90 24.56 9.61
CA ALA A 106 -18.07 23.72 8.75
C ALA A 106 -17.41 22.55 9.50
N ILE A 107 -16.93 22.76 10.74
CA ILE A 107 -16.30 21.68 11.56
C ILE A 107 -17.30 20.58 11.92
N ASP A 108 -18.54 20.94 12.23
CA ASP A 108 -19.58 19.96 12.54
C ASP A 108 -20.07 19.20 11.31
N SER A 109 -19.63 19.60 10.11
CA SER A 109 -20.07 19.01 8.84
C SER A 109 -19.04 18.13 8.16
N ALA A 110 -17.87 17.94 8.78
CA ALA A 110 -16.84 17.05 8.26
C ALA A 110 -17.16 15.60 8.66
N ASP A 111 -17.57 14.80 7.68
CA ASP A 111 -17.88 13.37 7.86
C ASP A 111 -16.63 12.53 8.18
N PHE A 112 -15.44 13.05 7.85
CA PHE A 112 -14.14 12.43 8.11
C PHE A 112 -13.15 13.46 8.64
N VAL A 113 -12.20 13.01 9.45
CA VAL A 113 -11.01 13.78 9.85
C VAL A 113 -9.77 12.97 9.51
N VAL A 114 -8.85 13.56 8.74
CA VAL A 114 -7.62 12.91 8.30
C VAL A 114 -6.43 13.48 9.04
N GLU A 115 -5.64 12.60 9.65
CA GLU A 115 -4.41 12.97 10.35
C GLU A 115 -3.24 12.10 9.91
N THR A 116 -2.06 12.71 9.84
CA THR A 116 -0.81 11.98 9.61
C THR A 116 -0.20 11.58 10.94
N GLN A 117 0.10 10.30 11.11
CA GLN A 117 0.87 9.83 12.25
C GLN A 117 2.34 9.94 11.91
N ASN A 118 3.07 10.72 12.72
CA ASN A 118 4.50 10.88 12.55
C ASN A 118 5.27 9.93 13.48
N ASP A 119 6.45 9.49 13.03
CA ASP A 119 7.44 8.85 13.92
C ASP A 119 8.08 9.87 14.87
N GLY A 120 8.92 9.39 15.77
CA GLY A 120 9.68 10.24 16.71
C GLY A 120 10.63 11.24 16.04
N GLU A 121 10.81 11.17 14.72
CA GLU A 121 11.62 12.08 13.91
C GLU A 121 10.77 13.04 13.04
N GLY A 122 9.44 13.02 13.20
CA GLY A 122 8.53 13.93 12.48
C GLY A 122 8.20 13.51 11.04
N ARG A 123 8.47 12.26 10.67
CA ARG A 123 8.14 11.68 9.35
C ARG A 123 6.80 10.97 9.40
N ALA A 124 5.96 11.18 8.40
CA ALA A 124 4.66 10.55 8.27
C ALA A 124 4.81 9.06 7.93
N VAL A 125 4.40 8.21 8.86
CA VAL A 125 4.43 6.74 8.71
C VAL A 125 3.03 6.17 8.52
N ASP A 126 2.02 6.88 9.01
CA ASP A 126 0.64 6.44 8.93
C ASP A 126 -0.34 7.58 8.62
N ILE A 127 -1.56 7.19 8.29
CA ILE A 127 -2.70 8.09 8.15
C ILE A 127 -3.82 7.52 8.99
N MET A 128 -4.21 8.28 10.01
CA MET A 128 -5.38 7.98 10.81
C MET A 128 -6.57 8.73 10.21
N ILE A 129 -7.61 8.00 9.82
CA ILE A 129 -8.85 8.56 9.29
C ILE A 129 -9.94 8.24 10.29
N ASP A 130 -10.44 9.27 10.98
CA ASP A 130 -11.53 9.14 11.94
C ASP A 130 -12.87 9.39 11.24
N ILE A 131 -13.85 8.52 11.51
CA ILE A 131 -15.17 8.56 10.90
C ILE A 131 -16.08 9.35 11.84
N GLY A 132 -16.59 10.49 11.38
CA GLY A 132 -17.54 11.29 12.14
C GLY A 132 -18.88 10.56 12.36
N ALA A 133 -19.70 11.07 13.27
CA ALA A 133 -21.00 10.48 13.61
C ALA A 133 -22.09 10.63 12.51
N ALA A 134 -21.74 11.12 11.33
CA ALA A 134 -22.68 11.40 10.24
C ALA A 134 -22.91 10.17 9.35
N GLU A 135 -24.09 10.08 8.73
CA GLU A 135 -24.43 9.05 7.76
C GLU A 135 -23.57 9.20 6.51
N LEU A 136 -22.73 8.20 6.24
CA LEU A 136 -21.67 8.29 5.24
C LEU A 136 -22.19 8.08 3.82
N ALA A 137 -21.92 9.05 2.95
CA ALA A 137 -22.15 8.89 1.52
C ALA A 137 -21.30 7.73 0.97
N GLN A 138 -21.91 6.84 0.16
CA GLN A 138 -21.28 5.65 -0.40
C GLN A 138 -19.97 5.96 -1.15
N ASP A 139 -19.92 7.06 -1.88
CA ASP A 139 -18.73 7.48 -2.64
C ASP A 139 -17.54 7.81 -1.73
N LYS A 140 -17.79 8.36 -0.53
CA LYS A 140 -16.74 8.65 0.45
C LYS A 140 -16.20 7.37 1.07
N VAL A 141 -17.06 6.37 1.32
CA VAL A 141 -16.65 5.05 1.82
C VAL A 141 -15.75 4.34 0.80
N GLN A 142 -16.10 4.39 -0.48
CA GLN A 142 -15.25 3.81 -1.54
C GLN A 142 -13.90 4.50 -1.63
N LEU A 143 -13.87 5.85 -1.55
CA LEU A 143 -12.61 6.59 -1.56
C LEU A 143 -11.76 6.25 -0.33
N TYR A 144 -12.36 6.15 0.85
CA TYR A 144 -11.67 5.72 2.07
C TYR A 144 -11.02 4.34 1.89
N GLN A 145 -11.77 3.34 1.40
CA GLN A 145 -11.25 1.99 1.16
C GLN A 145 -10.09 1.99 0.14
N ALA A 146 -10.19 2.78 -0.93
CA ALA A 146 -9.13 2.88 -1.93
C ALA A 146 -7.85 3.53 -1.37
N ILE A 147 -8.01 4.53 -0.50
CA ILE A 147 -6.89 5.19 0.20
C ILE A 147 -6.23 4.21 1.18
N ASP A 148 -7.00 3.47 1.96
CA ASP A 148 -6.49 2.48 2.91
C ASP A 148 -5.74 1.33 2.23
N GLN A 149 -6.28 0.82 1.12
CA GLN A 149 -5.60 -0.16 0.27
C GLN A 149 -4.28 0.40 -0.27
N ALA A 150 -4.28 1.64 -0.74
CA ALA A 150 -3.08 2.27 -1.27
C ALA A 150 -2.01 2.51 -0.20
N LEU A 151 -2.42 2.90 1.01
CA LEU A 151 -1.54 3.04 2.16
C LEU A 151 -0.89 1.70 2.53
N THR A 152 -1.67 0.62 2.54
CA THR A 152 -1.18 -0.73 2.80
C THR A 152 -0.13 -1.16 1.77
N VAL A 153 -0.41 -0.95 0.47
CA VAL A 153 0.53 -1.28 -0.60
C VAL A 153 1.84 -0.49 -0.44
N ILE A 154 1.76 0.80 -0.14
CA ILE A 154 2.95 1.64 0.08
C ILE A 154 3.73 1.13 1.30
N LYS A 155 3.07 0.87 2.44
CA LYS A 155 3.75 0.36 3.64
C LYS A 155 4.48 -0.95 3.39
N VAL A 156 3.86 -1.88 2.67
CA VAL A 156 4.47 -3.19 2.34
C VAL A 156 5.61 -3.02 1.34
N ALA A 157 5.41 -2.26 0.26
CA ALA A 157 6.41 -2.07 -0.79
C ALA A 157 7.68 -1.35 -0.29
N PHE A 158 7.55 -0.50 0.73
CA PHE A 158 8.64 0.27 1.33
C PHE A 158 9.01 -0.20 2.75
N ALA A 159 8.54 -1.37 3.18
CA ALA A 159 8.94 -1.96 4.46
C ALA A 159 10.45 -2.27 4.46
N GLY A 160 11.14 -1.84 5.51
CA GLY A 160 12.60 -1.88 5.65
C GLY A 160 13.23 -3.28 5.79
N ASP A 161 12.44 -4.35 5.76
CA ASP A 161 12.89 -5.66 6.24
C ASP A 161 14.05 -6.24 5.42
N GLY A 162 15.15 -6.53 6.11
CA GLY A 162 16.35 -7.16 5.54
C GLY A 162 17.20 -6.25 4.63
N MET A 163 17.02 -4.93 4.68
CA MET A 163 17.81 -3.99 3.89
C MET A 163 18.98 -3.37 4.67
N SER A 164 19.99 -2.90 3.93
CA SER A 164 21.09 -2.15 4.54
C SER A 164 20.58 -0.81 5.08
N ALA A 165 21.17 -0.33 6.18
CA ALA A 165 20.75 0.91 6.85
C ALA A 165 20.63 2.12 5.90
N ALA A 166 21.53 2.23 4.91
CA ALA A 166 21.49 3.30 3.91
C ALA A 166 20.26 3.21 2.97
N ARG A 167 19.86 2.00 2.57
CA ARG A 167 18.66 1.79 1.73
C ARG A 167 17.39 1.98 2.53
N GLU A 168 17.39 1.52 3.77
CA GLU A 168 16.28 1.69 4.69
C GLU A 168 15.99 3.17 4.93
N ALA A 169 17.02 3.99 5.19
CA ALA A 169 16.87 5.44 5.32
C ALA A 169 16.28 6.08 4.05
N GLN A 170 16.75 5.67 2.86
CA GLN A 170 16.23 6.19 1.60
C GLN A 170 14.76 5.81 1.37
N GLN A 171 14.35 4.58 1.72
CA GLN A 171 12.97 4.14 1.62
C GLN A 171 12.05 4.84 2.62
N ARG A 172 12.52 5.09 3.84
CA ARG A 172 11.78 5.86 4.86
C ARG A 172 11.45 7.28 4.37
N VAL A 173 12.38 7.94 3.66
CA VAL A 173 12.13 9.25 3.04
C VAL A 173 11.05 9.17 1.95
N LYS A 174 11.10 8.13 1.09
CA LYS A 174 10.07 7.92 0.06
C LYS A 174 8.70 7.62 0.67
N LEU A 175 8.68 6.80 1.72
CA LEU A 175 7.48 6.47 2.48
C LEU A 175 6.82 7.75 3.01
N ASP A 176 7.57 8.62 3.68
CA ASP A 176 7.11 9.91 4.17
C ASP A 176 6.49 10.77 3.03
N GLU A 177 7.18 10.88 1.89
CA GLU A 177 6.69 11.64 0.74
C GLU A 177 5.34 11.11 0.24
N TYR A 178 5.21 9.79 0.08
CA TYR A 178 3.99 9.17 -0.44
C TYR A 178 2.84 9.20 0.57
N VAL A 179 3.11 8.96 1.85
CA VAL A 179 2.11 9.04 2.93
C VAL A 179 1.57 10.46 3.04
N ARG A 180 2.43 11.51 2.98
CA ARG A 180 1.96 12.90 2.97
C ARG A 180 1.08 13.23 1.78
N LYS A 181 1.44 12.77 0.57
CA LYS A 181 0.63 12.96 -0.64
C LYS A 181 -0.73 12.27 -0.51
N LEU A 182 -0.75 11.05 0.02
CA LEU A 182 -1.97 10.29 0.24
C LEU A 182 -2.86 10.94 1.31
N ALA A 183 -2.27 11.46 2.38
CA ALA A 183 -2.98 12.22 3.41
C ALA A 183 -3.58 13.52 2.85
N GLY A 184 -2.87 14.22 1.97
CA GLY A 184 -3.42 15.39 1.27
C GLY A 184 -4.60 15.06 0.36
N ILE A 185 -4.55 13.92 -0.33
CA ILE A 185 -5.67 13.42 -1.15
C ILE A 185 -6.85 13.05 -0.24
N ALA A 186 -6.60 12.37 0.87
CA ALA A 186 -7.60 12.01 1.85
C ALA A 186 -8.26 13.26 2.46
N SER A 187 -7.49 14.27 2.86
CA SER A 187 -8.05 15.51 3.42
C SER A 187 -8.93 16.24 2.41
N VAL A 188 -8.50 16.33 1.15
CA VAL A 188 -9.29 17.02 0.10
C VAL A 188 -10.51 16.21 -0.30
N GLY A 189 -10.39 14.89 -0.44
CA GLY A 189 -11.46 14.03 -0.95
C GLY A 189 -12.50 13.59 0.09
N LEU A 190 -12.12 13.51 1.37
CA LEU A 190 -12.98 13.03 2.45
C LEU A 190 -13.53 14.17 3.34
N GLU A 191 -12.71 15.18 3.66
CA GLU A 191 -13.12 16.29 4.54
C GLU A 191 -13.98 17.33 3.78
N LEU A 192 -13.64 17.66 2.54
CA LEU A 192 -14.39 18.65 1.75
C LEU A 192 -15.65 18.04 1.12
N LYS A 193 -16.75 18.80 1.21
CA LYS A 193 -18.02 18.42 0.57
C LYS A 193 -17.88 18.45 -0.95
N ASN A 194 -18.45 17.44 -1.62
CA ASN A 194 -18.54 17.30 -3.08
C ASN A 194 -17.20 17.24 -3.85
N GLN A 195 -16.08 16.92 -3.19
CA GLN A 195 -14.76 16.80 -3.82
C GLN A 195 -14.25 15.35 -3.92
N THR A 196 -15.12 14.37 -3.66
CA THR A 196 -14.79 12.93 -3.72
C THR A 196 -14.26 12.52 -5.10
N ALA A 197 -14.87 12.99 -6.17
CA ALA A 197 -14.44 12.71 -7.55
C ALA A 197 -13.03 13.24 -7.83
N PHE A 198 -12.68 14.43 -7.33
CA PHE A 198 -11.34 14.98 -7.44
C PHE A 198 -10.32 14.14 -6.66
N GLY A 199 -10.69 13.70 -5.44
CA GLY A 199 -9.89 12.77 -4.64
C GLY A 199 -9.61 11.46 -5.37
N GLN A 200 -10.60 10.86 -6.03
CA GLN A 200 -10.42 9.63 -6.82
C GLN A 200 -9.48 9.83 -8.02
N MET A 201 -9.62 10.95 -8.75
CA MET A 201 -8.71 11.29 -9.86
C MET A 201 -7.27 11.50 -9.37
N ALA A 202 -7.10 12.21 -8.26
CA ALA A 202 -5.79 12.45 -7.65
C ALA A 202 -5.15 11.15 -7.15
N LEU A 203 -5.94 10.25 -6.55
CA LEU A 203 -5.47 8.93 -6.13
C LEU A 203 -5.00 8.09 -7.33
N THR A 204 -5.77 8.06 -8.41
CA THR A 204 -5.41 7.34 -9.64
C THR A 204 -4.14 7.90 -10.28
N SER A 205 -3.99 9.23 -10.26
CA SER A 205 -2.77 9.91 -10.72
C SER A 205 -1.56 9.56 -9.85
N LEU A 206 -1.73 9.55 -8.51
CA LEU A 206 -0.64 9.21 -7.60
C LEU A 206 -0.21 7.74 -7.75
N THR A 207 -1.15 6.80 -7.80
CA THR A 207 -0.84 5.37 -7.94
C THR A 207 -0.16 5.07 -9.26
N SER A 208 -0.59 5.69 -10.37
CA SER A 208 0.07 5.55 -11.68
C SER A 208 1.48 6.14 -11.71
N GLN A 209 1.71 7.29 -11.07
CA GLN A 209 3.04 7.89 -10.94
C GLN A 209 3.99 7.03 -10.10
N ILE A 210 3.52 6.50 -8.97
CA ILE A 210 4.30 5.59 -8.13
C ILE A 210 4.65 4.33 -8.91
N ALA A 211 3.67 3.73 -9.60
CA ALA A 211 3.90 2.55 -10.44
C ALA A 211 4.95 2.85 -11.53
N ALA A 212 4.80 3.96 -12.27
CA ALA A 212 5.74 4.33 -13.32
C ALA A 212 7.18 4.53 -12.82
N ARG A 213 7.36 5.10 -11.62
CA ARG A 213 8.67 5.42 -11.05
C ARG A 213 9.34 4.20 -10.42
N GLU A 214 8.60 3.39 -9.69
CA GLU A 214 9.15 2.37 -8.79
C GLU A 214 9.08 0.95 -9.37
N ALA A 215 8.14 0.68 -10.30
CA ALA A 215 8.01 -0.64 -10.93
C ALA A 215 9.32 -1.13 -11.55
N ALA A 216 10.03 -0.27 -12.27
CA ALA A 216 11.29 -0.62 -12.90
C ALA A 216 12.38 -0.98 -11.88
N VAL A 217 12.43 -0.24 -10.76
CA VAL A 217 13.42 -0.45 -9.69
C VAL A 217 13.15 -1.76 -8.97
N VAL A 218 11.89 -2.01 -8.59
CA VAL A 218 11.45 -3.24 -7.92
C VAL A 218 11.69 -4.45 -8.83
N LYS A 219 11.29 -4.37 -10.11
CA LYS A 219 11.56 -5.42 -11.10
C LYS A 219 13.05 -5.73 -11.19
N ASN A 220 13.88 -4.71 -11.37
CA ASN A 220 15.32 -4.92 -11.52
C ASN A 220 15.96 -5.51 -10.25
N ALA A 221 15.49 -5.11 -9.06
CA ALA A 221 15.94 -5.70 -7.81
C ALA A 221 15.54 -7.18 -7.71
N TYR A 222 14.30 -7.51 -8.06
CA TYR A 222 13.79 -8.88 -8.07
C TYR A 222 14.56 -9.76 -9.08
N VAL A 223 14.68 -9.33 -10.33
CA VAL A 223 15.40 -10.06 -11.39
C VAL A 223 16.86 -10.32 -10.99
N LYS A 224 17.51 -9.38 -10.29
CA LYS A 224 18.87 -9.58 -9.76
C LYS A 224 18.91 -10.62 -8.65
N ARG A 225 17.96 -10.60 -7.69
CA ARG A 225 17.88 -11.60 -6.61
C ARG A 225 17.58 -12.99 -7.15
N LEU A 226 16.61 -13.10 -8.07
CA LEU A 226 16.29 -14.36 -8.74
C LEU A 226 17.49 -14.87 -9.54
N GLY A 227 18.16 -13.98 -10.29
CA GLY A 227 19.37 -14.29 -11.04
C GLY A 227 20.52 -14.81 -10.19
N LEU A 228 20.69 -14.29 -8.98
CA LEU A 228 21.67 -14.81 -8.03
C LEU A 228 21.32 -16.23 -7.59
N HIS A 229 20.07 -16.49 -7.21
CA HIS A 229 19.64 -17.83 -6.80
C HIS A 229 19.75 -18.83 -7.96
N SER A 230 19.35 -18.45 -9.16
CA SER A 230 19.47 -19.31 -10.34
C SER A 230 20.92 -19.62 -10.66
N LEU A 231 21.81 -18.64 -10.52
CA LEU A 231 23.25 -18.84 -10.76
C LEU A 231 23.86 -19.77 -9.71
N VAL A 232 23.50 -19.61 -8.43
CA VAL A 232 23.95 -20.52 -7.36
C VAL A 232 23.52 -21.96 -7.66
N TRP A 233 22.25 -22.19 -8.01
CA TRP A 233 21.75 -23.53 -8.36
C TRP A 233 22.38 -24.08 -9.64
N ALA A 234 22.53 -23.26 -10.68
CA ALA A 234 23.17 -23.68 -11.93
C ALA A 234 24.63 -24.09 -11.72
N VAL A 235 25.39 -23.31 -10.94
CA VAL A 235 26.78 -23.63 -10.58
C VAL A 235 26.85 -24.87 -9.70
N ALA A 236 25.97 -25.02 -8.71
CA ALA A 236 25.92 -26.21 -7.87
C ALA A 236 25.66 -27.48 -8.70
N MET A 237 24.68 -27.46 -9.61
CA MET A 237 24.41 -28.59 -10.50
C MET A 237 25.57 -28.85 -11.47
N TRP A 238 26.20 -27.80 -12.00
CA TRP A 238 27.38 -27.97 -12.85
C TRP A 238 28.56 -28.61 -12.10
N LEU A 239 28.80 -28.24 -10.84
CA LEU A 239 29.82 -28.88 -10.00
C LEU A 239 29.51 -30.35 -9.74
N VAL A 240 28.24 -30.69 -9.45
CA VAL A 240 27.79 -32.09 -9.32
C VAL A 240 28.09 -32.87 -10.60
N PHE A 241 27.79 -32.30 -11.77
CA PHE A 241 28.11 -32.91 -13.06
C PHE A 241 29.63 -33.17 -13.23
N VAL A 242 30.48 -32.20 -12.89
CA VAL A 242 31.95 -32.37 -12.97
C VAL A 242 32.43 -33.48 -12.02
N LEU A 243 31.92 -33.52 -10.79
CA LEU A 243 32.26 -34.57 -9.82
C LEU A 243 31.82 -35.96 -10.29
N MET A 244 30.62 -36.10 -10.85
CA MET A 244 30.15 -37.36 -11.43
C MET A 244 31.03 -37.82 -12.58
N ARG A 245 31.54 -36.89 -13.40
CA ARG A 245 32.45 -37.21 -14.49
C ARG A 245 33.84 -37.63 -14.01
N GLN A 246 34.33 -37.05 -12.91
CA GLN A 246 35.66 -37.33 -12.37
C GLN A 246 35.72 -38.59 -11.51
N HIS A 247 34.63 -38.93 -10.81
CA HIS A 247 34.56 -40.04 -9.85
C HIS A 247 33.59 -41.14 -10.27
N GLY A 248 33.16 -41.15 -11.54
CA GLY A 248 32.16 -42.07 -12.08
C GLY A 248 32.46 -43.52 -11.70
N GLN A 249 31.64 -44.08 -10.81
CA GLN A 249 31.65 -45.50 -10.53
C GLN A 249 30.84 -46.23 -11.62
N PRO A 250 31.26 -47.43 -12.07
CA PRO A 250 30.62 -48.16 -13.15
C PRO A 250 29.13 -48.51 -12.89
N VAL A 251 28.68 -48.45 -11.64
CA VAL A 251 27.29 -48.75 -11.24
C VAL A 251 26.30 -47.63 -11.64
N LEU A 252 26.78 -46.41 -11.90
CA LEU A 252 25.93 -45.29 -12.33
C LEU A 252 25.86 -45.13 -13.86
N GLU A 253 26.49 -46.02 -14.64
CA GLU A 253 26.55 -45.92 -16.11
C GLU A 253 25.24 -46.36 -16.79
N GLU A 254 24.40 -47.17 -16.13
CA GLU A 254 23.14 -47.67 -16.70
C GLU A 254 22.05 -46.59 -16.79
N PHE A 255 22.10 -45.58 -15.93
CA PHE A 255 21.14 -44.48 -15.92
C PHE A 255 21.83 -43.16 -16.27
N PRO A 256 21.26 -42.33 -17.17
CA PRO A 256 21.92 -41.12 -17.68
C PRO A 256 21.86 -39.94 -16.68
N PHE A 257 22.19 -40.18 -15.41
CA PHE A 257 22.20 -39.17 -14.35
C PHE A 257 22.93 -37.86 -14.71
N PRO A 258 24.10 -37.87 -15.38
CA PRO A 258 24.80 -36.63 -15.74
C PRO A 258 23.97 -35.72 -16.66
N ALA A 259 23.15 -36.29 -17.56
CA ALA A 259 22.26 -35.53 -18.43
C ALA A 259 21.13 -34.87 -17.64
N PHE A 260 20.55 -35.55 -16.65
CA PHE A 260 19.52 -34.99 -15.77
C PHE A 260 20.04 -33.82 -14.92
N VAL A 261 21.27 -33.91 -14.43
CA VAL A 261 21.92 -32.82 -13.68
C VAL A 261 22.13 -31.59 -14.57
N LEU A 262 22.55 -31.79 -15.82
CA LEU A 262 22.67 -30.71 -16.81
C LEU A 262 21.32 -30.12 -17.21
N MET A 263 20.27 -30.94 -17.33
CA MET A 263 18.90 -30.45 -17.52
C MET A 263 18.47 -29.55 -16.36
N ALA A 264 18.75 -29.95 -15.11
CA ALA A 264 18.44 -29.12 -13.93
C ALA A 264 19.22 -27.80 -13.93
N ALA A 265 20.51 -27.83 -14.30
CA ALA A 265 21.32 -26.61 -14.45
C ALA A 265 20.74 -25.68 -15.54
N GLY A 266 20.37 -26.25 -16.69
CA GLY A 266 19.69 -25.53 -17.76
C GLY A 266 18.38 -24.91 -17.30
N ALA A 267 17.55 -25.66 -16.56
CA ALA A 267 16.28 -25.18 -16.03
C ALA A 267 16.43 -23.98 -15.10
N ALA A 268 17.43 -23.99 -14.20
CA ALA A 268 17.71 -22.86 -13.33
C ALA A 268 18.02 -21.58 -14.15
N VAL A 269 18.86 -21.69 -15.18
CA VAL A 269 19.17 -20.56 -16.08
C VAL A 269 17.94 -20.13 -16.88
N GLY A 270 17.16 -21.10 -17.38
CA GLY A 270 15.93 -20.87 -18.14
C GLY A 270 14.87 -20.12 -17.32
N THR A 271 14.70 -20.46 -16.04
CA THR A 271 13.80 -19.76 -15.11
C THR A 271 14.16 -18.29 -14.99
N TRP A 272 15.45 -17.98 -14.78
CA TRP A 272 15.89 -16.59 -14.74
C TRP A 272 15.64 -15.86 -16.07
N LEU A 273 15.91 -16.52 -17.20
CA LEU A 273 15.66 -15.94 -18.53
C LEU A 273 14.17 -15.71 -18.78
N SER A 274 13.29 -16.61 -18.32
CA SER A 274 11.83 -16.46 -18.39
C SER A 274 11.39 -15.12 -17.77
N PHE A 275 11.94 -14.79 -16.60
CA PHE A 275 11.68 -13.52 -15.92
C PHE A 275 12.30 -12.31 -16.62
N ALA A 276 13.52 -12.45 -17.13
CA ALA A 276 14.21 -11.37 -17.81
C ALA A 276 13.49 -10.96 -19.11
N LEU A 277 12.97 -11.93 -19.86
CA LEU A 277 12.25 -11.72 -21.12
C LEU A 277 10.83 -11.17 -20.93
N ARG A 278 10.24 -11.37 -19.74
CA ARG A 278 8.86 -10.95 -19.50
C ARG A 278 8.75 -9.42 -19.45
N ARG A 279 7.87 -8.88 -20.29
CA ARG A 279 7.32 -7.51 -20.14
C ARG A 279 6.31 -7.53 -18.99
N MET A 280 6.80 -7.50 -17.75
CA MET A 280 5.94 -7.23 -16.60
C MET A 280 5.50 -5.75 -16.65
N THR A 281 4.24 -5.52 -17.00
CA THR A 281 3.54 -4.28 -16.66
C THR A 281 3.13 -4.41 -15.20
N LEU A 282 4.01 -4.03 -14.28
CA LEU A 282 3.67 -4.00 -12.85
C LEU A 282 2.68 -2.86 -12.62
N GLY A 283 1.50 -3.20 -12.12
CA GLY A 283 0.55 -2.24 -11.58
C GLY A 283 0.98 -1.74 -10.21
N PHE A 284 0.23 -0.78 -9.67
CA PHE A 284 0.49 -0.26 -8.34
C PHE A 284 0.32 -1.33 -7.25
N ALA A 285 -0.71 -2.19 -7.34
CA ALA A 285 -0.91 -3.29 -6.39
C ALA A 285 0.25 -4.30 -6.39
N ASP A 286 0.88 -4.51 -7.55
CA ASP A 286 2.00 -5.45 -7.72
C ASP A 286 3.30 -4.93 -7.10
N LEU A 287 3.36 -3.68 -6.63
CA LEU A 287 4.51 -3.16 -5.88
C LEU A 287 4.66 -3.84 -4.52
N ALA A 288 3.55 -4.21 -3.88
CA ALA A 288 3.55 -4.89 -2.59
C ALA A 288 3.85 -6.40 -2.73
N SER A 289 3.36 -7.02 -3.81
CA SER A 289 3.67 -8.40 -4.16
C SER A 289 3.97 -8.50 -5.67
N PRO A 290 5.24 -8.53 -6.08
CA PRO A 290 5.60 -8.60 -7.50
C PRO A 290 5.24 -9.94 -8.17
N GLU A 291 4.79 -10.94 -7.40
CA GLU A 291 4.36 -12.24 -7.91
C GLU A 291 3.00 -12.67 -7.33
N GLU A 292 2.22 -13.37 -8.16
CA GLU A 292 0.91 -13.92 -7.82
C GLU A 292 1.01 -15.14 -6.86
N ASP A 293 2.08 -15.94 -6.97
CA ASP A 293 2.22 -17.21 -6.23
C ASP A 293 2.89 -17.10 -4.85
N GLN A 294 3.40 -15.91 -4.46
CA GLN A 294 4.15 -15.67 -3.20
C GLN A 294 5.31 -16.66 -2.91
N LEU A 295 5.71 -17.49 -3.87
CA LEU A 295 6.78 -18.45 -3.70
C LEU A 295 8.13 -17.73 -3.59
N SER A 296 8.95 -18.14 -2.61
CA SER A 296 10.31 -17.62 -2.55
C SER A 296 11.08 -17.97 -3.83
N PRO A 297 11.96 -17.08 -4.33
CA PRO A 297 12.74 -17.31 -5.55
C PRO A 297 13.47 -18.66 -5.57
N GLY A 298 13.97 -19.11 -4.43
CA GLY A 298 14.64 -20.40 -4.28
C GLY A 298 13.70 -21.59 -4.47
N LEU A 299 12.53 -21.59 -3.82
CA LEU A 299 11.56 -22.68 -3.94
C LEU A 299 11.04 -22.81 -5.38
N ARG A 300 10.82 -21.68 -6.07
CA ARG A 300 10.43 -21.67 -7.48
C ARG A 300 11.45 -22.40 -8.36
N ILE A 301 12.74 -22.09 -8.20
CA ILE A 301 13.80 -22.74 -8.99
C ILE A 301 13.82 -24.25 -8.72
N ILE A 302 13.70 -24.67 -7.47
CA ILE A 302 13.63 -26.10 -7.10
C ILE A 302 12.42 -26.78 -7.75
N PHE A 303 11.25 -26.12 -7.70
CA PHE A 303 10.03 -26.64 -8.31
C PHE A 303 10.19 -26.83 -9.83
N VAL A 304 10.75 -25.84 -10.53
CA VAL A 304 10.99 -25.94 -11.98
C VAL A 304 12.03 -27.01 -12.30
N MET A 305 13.10 -27.16 -11.51
CA MET A 305 14.06 -28.24 -11.66
C MET A 305 13.39 -29.61 -11.48
N ALA A 306 12.53 -29.78 -10.48
CA ALA A 306 11.81 -31.03 -10.23
C ALA A 306 10.86 -31.38 -11.40
N LEU A 307 10.08 -30.42 -11.90
CA LEU A 307 9.25 -30.62 -13.09
C LEU A 307 10.08 -30.96 -14.32
N THR A 308 11.24 -30.31 -14.48
CA THR A 308 12.16 -30.60 -15.59
C THR A 308 12.71 -32.03 -15.48
N MET A 309 12.99 -32.53 -14.26
CA MET A 309 13.39 -33.93 -14.05
C MET A 309 12.28 -34.91 -14.42
N VAL A 310 11.01 -34.60 -14.08
CA VAL A 310 9.87 -35.42 -14.51
C VAL A 310 9.79 -35.48 -16.04
N VAL A 311 9.93 -34.35 -16.72
CA VAL A 311 9.97 -34.29 -18.18
C VAL A 311 11.16 -35.08 -18.75
N GLY A 312 12.34 -34.97 -18.14
CA GLY A 312 13.49 -35.80 -18.50
C GLY A 312 13.20 -37.30 -18.37
N LEU A 313 12.45 -37.71 -17.35
CA LEU A 313 12.07 -39.10 -17.13
C LEU A 313 11.05 -39.58 -18.18
N LEU A 314 10.14 -38.70 -18.61
CA LEU A 314 9.21 -38.99 -19.71
C LEU A 314 9.95 -39.18 -21.05
N PHE A 315 11.01 -38.41 -21.31
CA PHE A 315 11.87 -38.64 -22.48
C PHE A 315 12.72 -39.90 -22.35
N TYR A 316 13.23 -40.20 -21.16
CA TYR A 316 14.01 -41.42 -20.90
C TYR A 316 13.20 -42.68 -21.11
N THR A 317 11.97 -42.71 -20.60
CA THR A 317 11.05 -43.85 -20.77
C THR A 317 10.44 -43.93 -22.17
N GLY A 318 10.65 -42.92 -23.02
CA GLY A 318 10.01 -42.84 -24.35
C GLY A 318 8.50 -42.60 -24.30
N ALA A 319 7.95 -42.27 -23.12
CA ALA A 319 6.53 -42.00 -22.93
C ALA A 319 6.06 -40.75 -23.67
N VAL A 320 6.95 -39.80 -23.93
CA VAL A 320 6.68 -38.57 -24.69
C VAL A 320 7.71 -38.42 -25.80
N GLY A 321 7.26 -38.52 -27.05
CA GLY A 321 8.04 -38.11 -28.22
C GLY A 321 7.73 -36.66 -28.57
N ILE A 322 8.75 -35.80 -28.61
CA ILE A 322 8.58 -34.43 -29.12
C ILE A 322 9.09 -34.36 -30.56
N GLU A 323 8.19 -34.05 -31.48
CA GLU A 323 8.52 -33.62 -32.84
C GLU A 323 8.61 -32.09 -32.85
N MET A 324 9.83 -31.53 -32.81
CA MET A 324 10.05 -30.09 -33.01
C MET A 324 10.18 -29.77 -34.51
N GLY A 325 9.05 -29.52 -35.18
CA GLY A 325 9.02 -29.04 -36.56
C GLY A 325 9.70 -30.00 -37.56
N THR A 326 10.63 -29.51 -38.38
CA THR A 326 11.39 -30.32 -39.35
C THR A 326 12.59 -31.08 -38.75
N PHE A 327 12.88 -30.93 -37.46
CA PHE A 327 13.92 -31.70 -36.79
C PHE A 327 13.37 -33.06 -36.34
N LYS A 328 13.48 -34.07 -37.21
CA LYS A 328 13.33 -35.49 -36.86
C LYS A 328 14.56 -35.95 -36.09
N THR A 329 14.70 -35.52 -34.86
CA THR A 329 15.67 -36.08 -33.93
C THR A 329 14.88 -36.97 -32.99
N GLY A 330 14.85 -38.28 -33.31
CA GLY A 330 14.54 -39.26 -32.30
C GLY A 330 15.52 -39.04 -31.15
N PHE A 331 15.04 -38.50 -30.04
CA PHE A 331 15.80 -38.28 -28.82
C PHE A 331 15.42 -39.37 -27.81
N PRO A 332 15.84 -40.64 -28.00
CA PRO A 332 15.79 -41.56 -26.89
C PRO A 332 16.89 -41.13 -25.92
N LEU A 333 16.47 -40.71 -24.74
CA LEU A 333 17.33 -40.74 -23.56
C LEU A 333 17.62 -42.20 -23.14
N GLY A 334 16.96 -43.19 -23.76
CA GLY A 334 17.13 -44.63 -23.58
C GLY A 334 18.20 -45.30 -24.45
N GLU A 335 18.74 -46.39 -23.90
CA GLU A 335 19.71 -47.38 -24.38
C GLU A 335 20.59 -47.03 -25.60
N GLY A 336 21.86 -46.71 -25.31
CA GLY A 336 22.97 -46.93 -26.25
C GLY A 336 23.38 -45.75 -27.14
N LYS A 337 22.76 -44.57 -27.02
CA LYS A 337 23.22 -43.35 -27.71
C LYS A 337 23.52 -42.24 -26.70
N GLU A 338 24.77 -41.79 -26.67
CA GLU A 338 25.17 -40.65 -25.85
C GLU A 338 24.35 -39.42 -26.25
N VAL A 339 23.42 -39.01 -25.38
CA VAL A 339 22.78 -37.71 -25.51
C VAL A 339 23.86 -36.66 -25.29
N GLY A 340 24.11 -35.84 -26.31
CA GLY A 340 25.05 -34.74 -26.19
C GLY A 340 24.66 -33.86 -25.00
N TYR A 341 25.56 -33.71 -24.04
CA TYR A 341 25.35 -32.93 -22.81
C TYR A 341 24.78 -31.52 -23.05
N GLY A 342 25.12 -30.91 -24.20
CA GLY A 342 24.56 -29.63 -24.64
C GLY A 342 23.05 -29.67 -24.95
N VAL A 343 22.54 -30.78 -25.49
CA VAL A 343 21.10 -30.98 -25.75
C VAL A 343 20.33 -31.09 -24.44
N ALA A 344 20.86 -31.84 -23.47
CA ALA A 344 20.26 -31.95 -22.14
C ALA A 344 20.17 -30.57 -21.46
N ALA A 345 21.25 -29.79 -21.49
CA ALA A 345 21.24 -28.42 -20.97
C ALA A 345 20.23 -27.52 -21.71
N LEU A 346 20.11 -27.65 -23.04
CA LEU A 346 19.16 -26.88 -23.84
C LEU A 346 17.70 -27.24 -23.50
N ILE A 347 17.37 -28.53 -23.40
CA ILE A 347 16.03 -28.99 -22.99
C ILE A 347 15.71 -28.41 -21.61
N GLY A 348 16.66 -28.50 -20.68
CA GLY A 348 16.52 -27.88 -19.36
C GLY A 348 16.20 -26.39 -19.45
N ALA A 349 16.98 -25.63 -20.23
CA ALA A 349 16.76 -24.20 -20.42
C ALA A 349 15.39 -23.88 -21.04
N LEU A 350 14.94 -24.66 -22.02
CA LEU A 350 13.62 -24.50 -22.62
C LEU A 350 12.49 -24.79 -21.62
N CYS A 351 12.62 -25.85 -20.79
CA CYS A 351 11.70 -26.12 -19.70
C CYS A 351 11.66 -24.97 -18.69
N GLY A 352 12.82 -24.41 -18.34
CA GLY A 352 12.92 -23.25 -17.46
C GLY A 352 12.26 -21.99 -18.04
N ILE A 353 12.45 -21.71 -19.33
CA ILE A 353 11.78 -20.60 -20.03
C ILE A 353 10.26 -20.81 -20.02
N ALA A 354 9.82 -22.05 -20.25
CA ALA A 354 8.43 -22.46 -20.32
C ALA A 354 7.80 -22.78 -18.95
N GLU A 355 8.40 -22.38 -17.82
CA GLU A 355 7.96 -22.76 -16.46
C GLU A 355 6.45 -22.63 -16.21
N ARG A 356 5.79 -21.58 -16.73
CA ARG A 356 4.35 -21.35 -16.58
C ARG A 356 3.49 -22.36 -17.33
N GLY A 357 3.94 -22.80 -18.50
CA GLY A 357 3.28 -23.85 -19.27
C GLY A 357 3.67 -25.25 -18.81
N LEU A 358 4.82 -25.38 -18.15
CA LEU A 358 5.40 -26.67 -17.74
C LEU A 358 4.53 -27.38 -16.71
N ALA A 359 4.04 -26.68 -15.68
CA ALA A 359 3.18 -27.29 -14.65
C ALA A 359 1.87 -27.82 -15.26
N THR A 360 1.24 -27.05 -16.13
CA THR A 360 0.02 -27.45 -16.85
C THR A 360 0.28 -28.65 -17.77
N ALA A 361 1.40 -28.66 -18.50
CA ALA A 361 1.78 -29.76 -19.37
C ALA A 361 1.99 -31.06 -18.58
N VAL A 362 2.78 -31.01 -17.49
CA VAL A 362 3.03 -32.17 -16.61
C VAL A 362 1.73 -32.68 -15.98
N SER A 363 0.87 -31.78 -15.48
CA SER A 363 -0.42 -32.16 -14.89
C SER A 363 -1.36 -32.81 -15.91
N SER A 364 -1.39 -32.30 -17.14
CA SER A 364 -2.18 -32.87 -18.24
C SER A 364 -1.68 -34.27 -18.61
N SER A 365 -0.37 -34.45 -18.75
CA SER A 365 0.23 -35.76 -19.02
C SER A 365 -0.02 -36.77 -17.90
N ALA A 366 0.08 -36.34 -16.63
CA ALA A 366 -0.26 -37.18 -15.48
C ALA A 366 -1.74 -37.58 -15.48
N GLY A 367 -2.64 -36.65 -15.79
CA GLY A 367 -4.08 -36.91 -15.92
C GLY A 367 -4.40 -37.91 -17.04
N GLN A 368 -3.76 -37.78 -18.20
CA GLN A 368 -3.91 -38.74 -19.31
C GLN A 368 -3.40 -40.14 -18.93
N PHE A 369 -2.28 -40.22 -18.21
CA PHE A 369 -1.74 -41.48 -17.72
C PHE A 369 -2.69 -42.17 -16.72
N ILE A 370 -3.22 -41.44 -15.74
CA ILE A 370 -4.18 -41.97 -14.76
C ILE A 370 -5.50 -42.35 -15.45
N GLY A 371 -6.01 -41.53 -16.36
CA GLY A 371 -7.21 -41.82 -17.14
C GLY A 371 -7.07 -43.08 -18.01
N GLY A 372 -5.89 -43.32 -18.56
CA GLY A 372 -5.58 -44.54 -19.31
C GLY A 372 -5.48 -45.81 -18.44
N ILE A 373 -5.15 -45.67 -17.14
CA ILE A 373 -5.15 -46.78 -16.18
C ILE A 373 -6.57 -47.07 -15.66
N GLY A 374 -7.40 -46.05 -15.45
CA GLY A 374 -8.78 -46.20 -14.97
C GLY A 374 -9.80 -46.64 -16.03
N ALA A 375 -9.44 -46.62 -17.31
CA ALA A 375 -10.29 -47.04 -18.43
C ALA A 375 -10.05 -48.49 -18.89
N ARG A 376 -9.36 -49.31 -18.08
CA ARG A 376 -9.16 -50.75 -18.33
C ARG A 376 -9.97 -51.62 -17.39
#